data_AF-A0A357AFE6-F1
#
_entry.id   AF-A0A357AFE6-F1
#
_cell.length_a   1.000
_cell.length_b   1.000
_cell.length_c   1.000
_cell.angle_alpha   90.00
_cell.angle_beta   90.00
_cell.angle_gamma   90.00
#
_symmetry.space_group_name_H-M   'P 1'
#
loop_
_entity.id
_entity.type
_entity.pdbx_description
1 polymer ?
#
loop_
_entity_poly.entity_id
_entity_poly.type
_entity_poly.pdbx_seq_one_letter_code
_entity_poly.pdbx_strand_id
1 'polypeptide(L)'
;MEFYLKSKTEYGLTEEEIRRALLQSLKGRQLHNVLIIPPDFTRLHSNAGFITNIYYHTLTKMGCNVDILPALGSHTAVPKEHAAIMFGDIPYEKFLVHNWRTDVVKLGEVPAEYLSEITEGLWNESISVEVNRLIMDEKYDLIISPGQVVPHEASGMSNHAKNLFVGVGGNNMISKCHMVGAVYDLERMMGRDYAPVRKIFDYGMQHFLKNRPILFVM
;
A
#
# COMPACT_ATOMS: atom_id res chain seq x y z
N MET A 1 18.02 3.24 0.82
CA MET A 1 18.41 4.28 -0.17
C MET A 1 17.14 4.81 -0.77
N GLU A 2 16.80 6.06 -0.46
CA GLU A 2 15.72 6.77 -1.11
C GLU A 2 16.30 7.48 -2.33
N PHE A 3 15.65 7.35 -3.48
CA PHE A 3 16.03 8.08 -4.66
C PHE A 3 14.78 8.44 -5.46
N TYR A 4 14.85 9.59 -6.12
CA TYR A 4 13.72 10.20 -6.80
C TYR A 4 14.09 10.43 -8.26
N LEU A 5 13.17 10.09 -9.16
CA LEU A 5 13.26 10.44 -10.56
C LEU A 5 12.22 11.51 -10.87
N LYS A 6 12.62 12.50 -11.68
CA LYS A 6 11.73 13.54 -12.19
C LYS A 6 11.86 13.56 -13.70
N SER A 7 10.74 13.46 -14.40
CA SER A 7 10.76 13.59 -15.87
C SER A 7 11.23 14.98 -16.27
N LYS A 8 11.95 15.04 -17.38
CA LYS A 8 12.36 16.28 -18.05
C LYS A 8 11.37 16.72 -19.12
N THR A 9 10.33 15.94 -19.37
CA THR A 9 9.32 16.19 -20.39
C THR A 9 7.92 16.10 -19.79
N GLU A 10 6.92 16.62 -20.50
CA GLU A 10 5.51 16.53 -20.12
C GLU A 10 4.93 15.12 -20.26
N TYR A 11 5.63 14.23 -20.95
CA TYR A 11 5.20 12.85 -21.22
C TYR A 11 5.53 11.86 -20.09
N GLY A 12 6.07 12.34 -18.97
CA GLY A 12 6.43 11.50 -17.83
C GLY A 12 7.73 10.73 -18.03
N LEU A 13 8.01 9.78 -17.13
CA LEU A 13 9.19 8.92 -17.23
C LEU A 13 8.96 7.86 -18.29
N THR A 14 9.99 7.56 -19.07
CA THR A 14 9.97 6.44 -20.01
C THR A 14 9.95 5.10 -19.27
N GLU A 15 9.42 4.07 -19.92
CA GLU A 15 9.44 2.70 -19.38
C GLU A 15 10.85 2.23 -19.00
N GLU A 16 11.86 2.61 -19.76
CA GLU A 16 13.25 2.25 -19.52
C GLU A 16 13.85 2.99 -18.32
N GLU A 17 13.53 4.27 -18.12
CA GLU A 17 13.92 5.01 -16.91
C GLU A 17 13.30 4.38 -15.65
N ILE A 18 12.01 4.02 -15.72
CA ILE A 18 11.33 3.31 -14.64
C ILE A 18 12.01 1.97 -14.40
N ARG A 19 12.21 1.15 -15.43
CA ARG A 19 12.86 -0.16 -15.32
C ARG A 19 14.23 -0.07 -14.64
N ARG A 20 15.08 0.87 -15.04
CA ARG A 20 16.40 1.07 -14.41
C ARG A 20 16.29 1.42 -12.93
N ALA A 21 15.37 2.31 -12.56
CA ALA A 21 15.10 2.63 -11.17
C ALA A 21 14.67 1.40 -10.37
N LEU A 22 13.72 0.60 -10.89
CA LEU A 22 13.25 -0.61 -10.20
C LEU A 22 14.39 -1.63 -10.01
N LEU A 23 15.25 -1.82 -11.00
CA LEU A 23 16.43 -2.70 -10.88
C LEU A 23 17.44 -2.16 -9.86
N GLN A 24 17.66 -0.85 -9.84
CA GLN A 24 18.55 -0.19 -8.89
C GLN A 24 18.03 -0.33 -7.44
N SER A 25 16.71 -0.32 -7.22
CA SER A 25 16.11 -0.47 -5.89
C SER A 25 16.36 -1.85 -5.25
N LEU A 26 16.64 -2.86 -6.09
CA LEU A 26 16.95 -4.24 -5.69
C LEU A 26 18.46 -4.51 -5.51
N LYS A 27 19.33 -3.61 -5.99
CA LYS A 27 20.78 -3.83 -6.00
C LYS A 27 21.33 -4.06 -4.58
N GLY A 28 22.11 -5.13 -4.42
CA GLY A 28 22.77 -5.47 -3.15
C GLY A 28 21.87 -6.16 -2.14
N ARG A 29 20.61 -6.45 -2.47
CA ARG A 29 19.72 -7.25 -1.61
C ARG A 29 19.89 -8.74 -1.90
N GLN A 30 19.93 -9.54 -0.84
CA GLN A 30 19.81 -10.99 -0.92
C GLN A 30 18.38 -11.34 -0.48
N LEU A 31 17.58 -11.84 -1.41
CA LEU A 31 16.15 -12.06 -1.22
C LEU A 31 15.80 -13.50 -1.62
N HIS A 32 14.92 -14.13 -0.85
CA HIS A 32 14.39 -15.47 -1.09
C HIS A 32 12.86 -15.43 -1.23
N ASN A 33 12.16 -14.70 -0.35
CA ASN A 33 10.72 -14.48 -0.47
C ASN A 33 10.38 -12.99 -0.50
N VAL A 34 9.56 -12.58 -1.46
CA VAL A 34 9.11 -11.20 -1.61
C VAL A 34 7.60 -11.15 -1.72
N LEU A 35 7.00 -10.23 -0.96
CA LEU A 35 5.58 -9.89 -1.07
C LEU A 35 5.43 -8.57 -1.82
N ILE A 36 4.65 -8.55 -2.90
CA ILE A 36 4.29 -7.31 -3.60
C ILE A 36 2.85 -6.95 -3.27
N ILE A 37 2.60 -5.72 -2.82
CA ILE A 37 1.27 -5.20 -2.44
C ILE A 37 0.88 -4.08 -3.42
N PRO A 38 0.49 -4.40 -4.66
CA PRO A 38 0.03 -3.41 -5.63
C PRO A 38 -1.39 -2.96 -5.33
N PRO A 39 -1.87 -1.82 -5.88
CA PRO A 39 -3.29 -1.52 -5.87
C PRO A 39 -4.07 -2.54 -6.71
N ASP A 40 -5.38 -2.57 -6.54
CA ASP A 40 -6.27 -3.42 -7.32
C ASP A 40 -6.64 -2.80 -8.69
N PHE A 41 -7.54 -3.48 -9.42
CA PHE A 41 -7.95 -3.08 -10.76
C PHE A 41 -8.61 -1.69 -10.84
N THR A 42 -9.13 -1.16 -9.72
CA THR A 42 -9.70 0.21 -9.70
C THR A 42 -8.65 1.30 -9.92
N ARG A 43 -7.36 0.93 -9.87
CA ARG A 43 -6.20 1.78 -10.19
C ARG A 43 -5.46 1.32 -11.43
N LEU A 44 -6.16 0.77 -12.43
CA LEU A 44 -5.57 0.28 -13.69
C LEU A 44 -4.57 1.26 -14.33
N HIS A 45 -4.88 2.56 -14.33
CA HIS A 45 -4.04 3.59 -14.95
C HIS A 45 -2.89 4.13 -14.06
N SER A 46 -2.62 3.50 -12.91
CA SER A 46 -1.57 3.93 -11.98
C SER A 46 -0.16 3.55 -12.38
N ASN A 47 0.01 2.82 -13.48
CA ASN A 47 1.26 2.18 -13.88
C ASN A 47 1.80 1.14 -12.87
N ALA A 48 1.10 0.90 -11.76
CA ALA A 48 1.52 -0.09 -10.77
C ALA A 48 1.51 -1.52 -11.32
N GLY A 49 0.67 -1.79 -12.32
CA GLY A 49 0.66 -3.05 -13.07
C GLY A 49 2.00 -3.35 -13.75
N PHE A 50 2.51 -2.40 -14.54
CA PHE A 50 3.81 -2.46 -15.19
C PHE A 50 4.96 -2.58 -14.17
N ILE A 51 4.94 -1.77 -13.11
CA ILE A 51 5.94 -1.82 -12.03
C ILE A 51 5.96 -3.20 -11.36
N THR A 52 4.79 -3.75 -11.04
CA THR A 52 4.64 -5.07 -10.42
C THR A 52 5.16 -6.17 -11.33
N ASN A 53 4.84 -6.10 -12.63
CA ASN A 53 5.32 -7.06 -13.63
C ASN A 53 6.86 -7.07 -13.71
N ILE A 54 7.51 -5.90 -13.73
CA ILE A 54 8.97 -5.81 -13.73
C ILE A 54 9.57 -6.43 -12.46
N TYR A 55 9.04 -6.10 -11.28
CA TYR A 55 9.53 -6.67 -10.03
C TYR A 55 9.37 -8.19 -10.01
N TYR A 56 8.18 -8.69 -10.37
CA TYR A 56 7.89 -10.12 -10.39
C TYR A 56 8.90 -10.91 -11.23
N HIS A 57 9.11 -10.49 -12.49
CA HIS A 57 10.03 -11.20 -13.40
C HIS A 57 11.48 -11.06 -12.98
N THR A 58 11.89 -9.88 -12.51
CA THR A 58 13.27 -9.66 -12.05
C THR A 58 13.58 -10.53 -10.84
N LEU A 59 12.72 -10.53 -9.84
CA LEU A 59 12.90 -11.30 -8.61
C LEU A 59 12.82 -12.81 -8.87
N THR A 60 11.87 -13.25 -9.71
CA THR A 60 11.78 -14.67 -10.10
C THR A 60 13.02 -15.13 -10.85
N LYS A 61 13.59 -14.30 -11.73
CA LYS A 61 14.87 -14.58 -12.41
C LYS A 61 16.06 -14.65 -11.44
N MET A 62 15.99 -13.92 -10.32
CA MET A 62 16.96 -14.02 -9.23
C MET A 62 16.75 -15.27 -8.35
N GLY A 63 15.72 -16.08 -8.61
CA GLY A 63 15.40 -17.28 -7.84
C GLY A 63 14.51 -17.03 -6.62
N CYS A 64 13.92 -15.85 -6.48
CA CYS A 64 12.99 -15.55 -5.38
C CYS A 64 11.63 -16.22 -5.60
N ASN A 65 10.98 -16.66 -4.51
CA ASN A 65 9.54 -16.83 -4.49
C ASN A 65 8.87 -15.45 -4.35
N VAL A 66 7.92 -15.16 -5.23
CA VAL A 66 7.19 -13.89 -5.25
C VAL A 66 5.72 -14.15 -5.12
N ASP A 67 5.11 -13.56 -4.09
CA ASP A 67 3.68 -13.54 -3.85
C ASP A 67 3.13 -12.12 -4.10
N ILE A 68 1.92 -12.01 -4.64
CA ILE A 68 1.28 -10.73 -4.94
C ILE A 68 -0.02 -10.66 -4.16
N LEU A 69 -0.17 -9.64 -3.33
CA LEU A 69 -1.37 -9.40 -2.52
C LEU A 69 -1.97 -8.05 -2.92
N PRO A 70 -2.90 -8.00 -3.89
CA PRO A 70 -3.57 -6.75 -4.25
C PRO A 70 -4.22 -6.08 -3.03
N ALA A 71 -4.00 -4.78 -2.91
CA ALA A 71 -4.56 -3.91 -1.88
C ALA A 71 -6.04 -3.61 -2.15
N LEU A 72 -6.90 -4.59 -1.89
CA LEU A 72 -8.35 -4.56 -2.16
C LEU A 72 -9.14 -3.59 -1.27
N GLY A 73 -8.69 -3.39 -0.03
CA GLY A 73 -9.54 -2.86 1.04
C GLY A 73 -10.80 -3.69 1.17
N SER A 74 -11.96 -3.08 0.95
CA SER A 74 -13.26 -3.76 1.00
C SER A 74 -13.73 -4.36 -0.34
N HIS A 75 -12.94 -4.22 -1.42
CA HIS A 75 -13.32 -4.67 -2.76
C HIS A 75 -13.31 -6.19 -2.91
N THR A 76 -13.90 -6.67 -4.01
CA THR A 76 -13.88 -8.09 -4.37
C THR A 76 -12.51 -8.53 -4.87
N ALA A 77 -12.23 -9.83 -4.79
CA ALA A 77 -11.02 -10.42 -5.33
C ALA A 77 -10.83 -10.06 -6.81
N VAL A 78 -9.59 -9.79 -7.23
CA VAL A 78 -9.27 -9.46 -8.63
C VAL A 78 -9.53 -10.70 -9.51
N PRO A 79 -10.47 -10.64 -10.46
CA PRO A 79 -10.71 -11.74 -11.40
C PRO A 79 -9.49 -12.00 -12.29
N LYS A 80 -9.39 -13.21 -12.84
CA LYS A 80 -8.27 -13.62 -13.69
C LYS A 80 -8.10 -12.72 -14.91
N GLU A 81 -9.19 -12.33 -15.55
CA GLU A 81 -9.16 -11.42 -16.70
C GLU A 81 -8.63 -10.03 -16.34
N HIS A 82 -9.02 -9.47 -15.19
CA HIS A 82 -8.53 -8.18 -14.71
C HIS A 82 -7.06 -8.25 -14.32
N ALA A 83 -6.63 -9.36 -13.72
CA ALA A 83 -5.23 -9.59 -13.39
C ALA A 83 -4.37 -9.63 -14.66
N ALA A 84 -4.82 -10.33 -15.71
CA ALA A 84 -4.11 -10.38 -16.99
C ALA A 84 -4.01 -9.00 -17.66
N ILE A 85 -5.07 -8.20 -17.62
CA ILE A 85 -5.07 -6.83 -18.18
C ILE A 85 -4.11 -5.92 -17.41
N MET A 86 -4.16 -5.94 -16.07
CA MET A 86 -3.40 -5.00 -15.25
C MET A 86 -1.94 -5.40 -15.10
N PHE A 87 -1.66 -6.69 -14.90
CA PHE A 87 -0.34 -7.19 -14.52
C PHE A 87 0.34 -7.99 -15.62
N GLY A 88 -0.30 -8.20 -16.78
CA GLY A 88 0.26 -8.88 -17.92
C GLY A 88 0.34 -10.39 -17.75
N ASP A 89 1.52 -10.95 -17.95
CA ASP A 89 1.80 -12.39 -18.04
C ASP A 89 2.11 -13.07 -16.70
N ILE A 90 1.89 -12.39 -15.57
CA ILE A 90 2.09 -12.99 -14.25
C ILE A 90 1.07 -14.13 -14.05
N PRO A 91 1.52 -15.35 -13.67
CA PRO A 91 0.61 -16.46 -13.41
C PRO A 91 -0.40 -16.14 -12.32
N TYR A 92 -1.68 -16.46 -12.56
CA TYR A 92 -2.78 -16.05 -11.67
C TYR A 92 -2.68 -16.65 -10.26
N GLU A 93 -2.05 -17.82 -10.13
CA GLU A 93 -1.78 -18.48 -8.86
C GLU A 93 -0.82 -17.71 -7.94
N LYS A 94 -0.12 -16.69 -8.45
CA LYS A 94 0.71 -15.79 -7.65
C LYS A 94 -0.09 -14.68 -6.96
N PHE A 95 -1.36 -14.51 -7.32
CA PHE A 95 -2.24 -13.53 -6.72
C PHE A 95 -2.98 -14.12 -5.52
N LEU A 96 -2.63 -13.63 -4.35
CA LEU A 96 -3.30 -13.90 -3.09
C LEU A 96 -4.54 -13.01 -2.95
N VAL A 97 -5.56 -13.50 -2.25
CA VAL A 97 -6.77 -12.74 -1.98
C VAL A 97 -6.72 -12.20 -0.56
N HIS A 98 -6.86 -10.88 -0.40
CA HIS A 98 -6.99 -10.25 0.90
C HIS A 98 -8.43 -10.35 1.41
N ASN A 99 -8.65 -11.01 2.56
CA ASN A 99 -9.93 -10.94 3.27
C ASN A 99 -9.81 -10.08 4.53
N TRP A 100 -10.29 -8.83 4.45
CA TRP A 100 -10.27 -7.85 5.53
C TRP A 100 -11.03 -8.27 6.81
N ARG A 101 -11.84 -9.34 6.74
CA ARG A 101 -12.59 -9.87 7.89
C ARG A 101 -11.80 -10.90 8.70
N THR A 102 -10.94 -11.69 8.05
CA THR A 102 -10.34 -12.89 8.67
C THR A 102 -8.83 -13.01 8.49
N ASP A 103 -8.23 -12.27 7.57
CA ASP A 103 -6.80 -12.39 7.27
C ASP A 103 -5.92 -11.41 8.03
N VAL A 104 -6.50 -10.66 8.96
CA VAL A 104 -5.83 -9.56 9.64
C VAL A 104 -5.40 -9.91 11.05
N VAL A 105 -4.32 -9.26 11.49
CA VAL A 105 -3.84 -9.27 12.87
C VAL A 105 -3.88 -7.86 13.42
N LYS A 106 -4.27 -7.73 14.69
CA LYS A 106 -4.22 -6.46 15.43
C LYS A 106 -2.82 -6.26 15.98
N LEU A 107 -2.18 -5.16 15.60
CA LEU A 107 -0.83 -4.80 16.05
C LEU A 107 -0.85 -3.94 17.31
N GLY A 108 -1.94 -3.19 17.51
CA GLY A 108 -2.14 -2.28 18.63
C GLY A 108 -3.32 -1.35 18.34
N GLU A 109 -3.28 -0.15 18.92
CA GLU A 109 -4.30 0.87 18.71
C GLU A 109 -3.69 2.25 18.53
N VAL A 110 -4.37 3.11 17.78
CA VAL A 110 -4.19 4.56 17.85
C VAL A 110 -5.07 5.07 19.01
N PRO A 111 -4.50 5.70 20.04
CA PRO A 111 -5.24 6.05 21.25
C PRO A 111 -6.26 7.16 20.98
N ALA A 112 -7.38 7.11 21.73
CA ALA A 112 -8.47 8.07 21.62
C ALA A 112 -8.03 9.53 21.83
N GLU A 113 -7.11 9.77 22.77
CA GLU A 113 -6.57 11.10 23.06
C GLU A 113 -5.85 11.70 21.84
N TYR A 114 -4.98 10.91 21.19
CA TYR A 114 -4.30 11.34 19.96
C TYR A 114 -5.30 11.59 18.83
N LEU A 115 -6.32 10.73 18.70
CA LEU A 115 -7.37 10.92 17.69
C LEU A 115 -8.17 12.19 17.94
N SER A 116 -8.50 12.50 19.20
CA SER A 116 -9.18 13.73 19.58
C SER A 116 -8.35 14.96 19.19
N GLU A 117 -7.05 14.94 19.49
CA GLU A 117 -6.14 16.03 19.13
C GLU A 117 -6.08 16.25 17.61
N ILE A 118 -5.79 15.21 16.84
CA ILE A 118 -5.59 15.37 15.38
C ILE A 118 -6.89 15.63 14.63
N THR A 119 -8.04 15.37 15.23
CA THR A 119 -9.37 15.63 14.65
C THR A 119 -10.05 16.85 15.23
N GLU A 120 -9.36 17.67 16.03
CA GLU A 120 -9.93 18.88 16.65
C GLU A 120 -11.17 18.57 17.53
N GLY A 121 -11.16 17.42 18.21
CA GLY A 121 -12.22 16.94 19.09
C GLY A 121 -13.37 16.20 18.41
N LEU A 122 -13.33 16.03 17.08
CA LEU A 122 -14.40 15.40 16.30
C LEU A 122 -14.48 13.88 16.47
N TRP A 123 -13.39 13.23 16.90
CA TRP A 123 -13.33 11.79 17.11
C TRP A 123 -12.61 11.43 18.42
N ASN A 124 -13.28 10.68 19.29
CA ASN A 124 -12.80 10.42 20.66
C ASN A 124 -12.75 8.91 21.01
N GLU A 125 -12.70 8.04 20.00
CA GLU A 125 -12.59 6.59 20.19
C GLU A 125 -11.29 6.05 19.61
N SER A 126 -10.67 5.06 20.25
CA SER A 126 -9.49 4.41 19.68
C SER A 126 -9.79 3.67 18.37
N ILE A 127 -8.75 3.52 17.55
CA ILE A 127 -8.79 2.76 16.29
C ILE A 127 -7.80 1.60 16.42
N SER A 128 -8.27 0.37 16.20
CA SER A 128 -7.38 -0.79 16.13
C SER A 128 -6.54 -0.75 14.87
N VAL A 129 -5.22 -0.87 15.03
CA VAL A 129 -4.30 -0.94 13.89
C VAL A 129 -4.24 -2.39 13.44
N GLU A 130 -4.85 -2.65 12.29
CA GLU A 130 -5.02 -3.99 11.72
C GLU A 130 -4.40 -4.05 10.32
N VAL A 131 -3.64 -5.10 10.05
CA VAL A 131 -3.04 -5.38 8.74
C VAL A 131 -3.15 -6.87 8.42
N ASN A 132 -3.06 -7.24 7.15
CA ASN A 132 -3.00 -8.63 6.73
C ASN A 132 -1.80 -9.34 7.39
N ARG A 133 -2.04 -10.55 7.91
CA ARG A 133 -1.05 -11.37 8.63
C ARG A 133 0.26 -11.57 7.85
N LEU A 134 0.22 -11.56 6.52
CA LEU A 134 1.40 -11.71 5.66
C LEU A 134 2.38 -10.54 5.79
N ILE A 135 1.93 -9.34 6.18
CA ILE A 135 2.84 -8.21 6.45
C ILE A 135 3.76 -8.51 7.64
N MET A 136 3.27 -9.30 8.60
CA MET A 136 4.02 -9.68 9.80
C MET A 136 4.77 -11.00 9.67
N ASP A 137 4.56 -11.74 8.58
CA ASP A 137 5.24 -13.00 8.32
C ASP A 137 6.73 -12.75 8.07
N GLU A 138 7.59 -13.30 8.91
CA GLU A 138 9.03 -13.13 8.85
C GLU A 138 9.69 -13.87 7.68
N LYS A 139 8.95 -14.74 6.98
CA LYS A 139 9.48 -15.40 5.79
C LYS A 139 9.81 -14.42 4.66
N TYR A 140 9.13 -13.27 4.59
CA TYR A 140 9.33 -12.27 3.54
C TYR A 140 10.50 -11.35 3.89
N ASP A 141 11.55 -11.42 3.07
CA ASP A 141 12.74 -10.59 3.20
C ASP A 141 12.48 -9.13 2.77
N LEU A 142 11.46 -8.92 1.94
CA LEU A 142 11.06 -7.62 1.41
C LEU A 142 9.56 -7.58 1.11
N ILE A 143 8.92 -6.47 1.46
CA ILE A 143 7.55 -6.13 1.09
C ILE A 143 7.62 -4.90 0.17
N ILE A 144 7.20 -5.03 -1.08
CA ILE A 144 7.21 -3.95 -2.06
C ILE A 144 5.78 -3.42 -2.23
N SER A 145 5.55 -2.14 -1.98
CA SER A 145 4.24 -1.50 -2.12
C SER A 145 4.28 -0.45 -3.22
N PRO A 146 4.02 -0.83 -4.50
CA PRO A 146 3.87 0.13 -5.58
C PRO A 146 2.50 0.81 -5.55
N GLY A 147 2.40 2.04 -6.08
CA GLY A 147 1.13 2.70 -6.33
C GLY A 147 1.29 4.15 -6.80
N GLN A 148 0.18 4.83 -7.08
CA GLN A 148 0.16 6.26 -7.42
C GLN A 148 -0.24 7.13 -6.21
N VAL A 149 0.41 8.27 -6.04
CA VAL A 149 -0.01 9.31 -5.08
C VAL A 149 -0.90 10.33 -5.79
N VAL A 150 -2.17 10.38 -5.44
CA VAL A 150 -3.17 11.32 -5.96
C VAL A 150 -4.03 11.88 -4.81
N PRO A 151 -4.68 13.04 -4.99
CA PRO A 151 -5.70 13.50 -4.07
C PRO A 151 -6.76 12.43 -3.84
N HIS A 152 -7.16 12.25 -2.58
CA HIS A 152 -8.05 11.18 -2.16
C HIS A 152 -9.09 11.69 -1.15
N GLU A 153 -10.35 11.41 -1.42
CA GLU A 153 -11.51 11.91 -0.70
C GLU A 153 -11.61 11.43 0.75
N ALA A 154 -11.12 10.22 1.06
CA ALA A 154 -11.17 9.67 2.41
C ALA A 154 -9.89 9.85 3.25
N SER A 155 -8.76 10.21 2.63
CA SER A 155 -7.46 10.21 3.32
C SER A 155 -6.54 11.35 2.94
N GLY A 156 -7.06 12.36 2.23
CA GLY A 156 -6.32 13.48 1.68
C GLY A 156 -5.43 13.11 0.50
N MET A 157 -4.48 12.18 0.71
CA MET A 157 -3.62 11.61 -0.35
C MET A 157 -3.71 10.08 -0.36
N SER A 158 -3.67 9.47 -1.55
CA SER A 158 -3.66 8.01 -1.73
C SER A 158 -2.30 7.37 -1.47
N ASN A 159 -2.26 6.03 -1.52
CA ASN A 159 -1.03 5.22 -1.53
C ASN A 159 -0.15 5.37 -0.27
N HIS A 160 1.10 4.89 -0.34
CA HIS A 160 2.00 4.73 0.79
C HIS A 160 1.36 3.79 1.83
N ALA A 161 1.45 4.16 3.11
CA ALA A 161 0.85 3.46 4.24
C ALA A 161 -0.65 3.14 4.08
N LYS A 162 -1.40 3.87 3.24
CA LYS A 162 -2.80 3.54 2.92
C LYS A 162 -2.94 2.14 2.32
N ASN A 163 -1.98 1.69 1.50
CA ASN A 163 -2.04 0.34 0.93
C ASN A 163 -1.96 -0.73 2.02
N LEU A 164 -1.28 -0.45 3.13
CA LEU A 164 -1.09 -1.39 4.23
C LEU A 164 -2.27 -1.37 5.21
N PHE A 165 -2.71 -0.18 5.62
CA PHE A 165 -3.72 -0.01 6.67
C PHE A 165 -5.16 0.04 6.17
N VAL A 166 -5.37 0.34 4.89
CA VAL A 166 -6.70 0.26 4.26
C VAL A 166 -6.68 -0.83 3.21
N GLY A 167 -5.72 -0.78 2.28
CA GLY A 167 -5.64 -1.71 1.15
C GLY A 167 -5.53 -3.18 1.56
N VAL A 168 -4.76 -3.48 2.59
CA VAL A 168 -4.71 -4.81 3.20
C VAL A 168 -4.95 -4.74 4.72
N GLY A 169 -5.80 -3.79 5.13
CA GLY A 169 -6.18 -3.55 6.53
C GLY A 169 -7.39 -4.35 7.00
N GLY A 170 -7.70 -4.23 8.29
CA GLY A 170 -8.89 -4.87 8.90
C GLY A 170 -10.12 -3.99 8.95
N ASN A 171 -11.26 -4.60 9.29
CA ASN A 171 -12.57 -3.92 9.37
C ASN A 171 -12.51 -2.64 10.23
N ASN A 172 -11.88 -2.70 11.40
CA ASN A 172 -11.90 -1.59 12.34
C ASN A 172 -11.09 -0.43 11.77
N MET A 173 -9.89 -0.74 11.26
CA MET A 173 -9.01 0.25 10.65
C MET A 173 -9.66 0.91 9.43
N ILE A 174 -10.21 0.11 8.52
CA ILE A 174 -10.88 0.60 7.31
C ILE A 174 -12.07 1.47 7.70
N SER A 175 -13.02 0.95 8.47
CA SER A 175 -14.29 1.63 8.75
C SER A 175 -14.09 2.91 9.56
N LYS A 176 -13.28 2.87 10.63
CA LYS A 176 -13.07 4.06 11.47
C LYS A 176 -12.25 5.13 10.76
N CYS A 177 -11.28 4.78 9.92
CA CYS A 177 -10.57 5.78 9.12
C CYS A 177 -11.51 6.50 8.12
N HIS A 178 -12.45 5.77 7.48
CA HIS A 178 -13.45 6.41 6.63
C HIS A 178 -14.36 7.35 7.43
N MET A 179 -14.78 6.95 8.63
CA MET A 179 -15.58 7.81 9.50
C MET A 179 -14.82 9.05 9.96
N VAL A 180 -13.55 8.92 10.36
CA VAL A 180 -12.68 10.06 10.70
C VAL A 180 -12.57 11.01 9.50
N GLY A 181 -12.33 10.49 8.30
CA GLY A 181 -12.29 11.31 7.09
C GLY A 181 -13.61 12.04 6.82
N ALA A 182 -14.74 11.35 6.99
CA ALA A 182 -16.06 11.94 6.78
C ALA A 182 -16.41 13.04 7.78
N VAL A 183 -16.11 12.84 9.08
CA VAL A 183 -16.42 13.86 10.11
C VAL A 183 -15.47 15.04 10.07
N TYR A 184 -14.22 14.85 9.63
CA TYR A 184 -13.24 15.93 9.53
C TYR A 184 -13.50 16.92 8.37
N ASP A 185 -14.44 16.58 7.47
CA ASP A 185 -14.83 17.33 6.27
C ASP A 185 -13.93 17.14 5.03
N LEU A 186 -14.58 16.89 3.90
CA LEU A 186 -13.96 16.65 2.59
C LEU A 186 -13.20 17.88 2.10
N GLU A 187 -13.74 19.08 2.29
CA GLU A 187 -13.11 20.33 1.82
C GLU A 187 -11.79 20.61 2.56
N ARG A 188 -11.72 20.20 3.83
CA ARG A 188 -10.51 20.31 4.65
C ARG A 188 -9.48 19.26 4.30
N MET A 189 -9.91 18.04 3.98
CA MET A 189 -9.02 16.89 3.83
C MET A 189 -8.51 16.67 2.40
N MET A 190 -9.36 16.82 1.37
CA MET A 190 -9.05 16.43 -0.01
C MET A 190 -7.72 17.04 -0.49
N GLY A 191 -6.80 16.19 -0.95
CA GLY A 191 -5.50 16.62 -1.46
C GLY A 191 -4.50 17.11 -0.39
N ARG A 192 -4.78 16.92 0.90
CA ARG A 192 -3.87 17.29 2.00
C ARG A 192 -3.07 16.07 2.49
N ASP A 193 -1.75 16.20 2.50
CA ASP A 193 -0.80 15.18 2.96
C ASP A 193 -0.78 15.00 4.48
N TYR A 194 -1.19 16.02 5.26
CA TYR A 194 -1.27 15.98 6.73
C TYR A 194 -2.71 15.88 7.29
N ALA A 195 -3.66 15.35 6.51
CA ALA A 195 -5.00 15.08 7.00
C ALA A 195 -5.01 14.12 8.20
N PRO A 196 -6.02 14.13 9.08
CA PRO A 196 -6.04 13.27 10.27
C PRO A 196 -5.89 11.78 9.96
N VAL A 197 -6.51 11.31 8.87
CA VAL A 197 -6.38 9.92 8.41
C VAL A 197 -4.93 9.58 7.99
N ARG A 198 -4.17 10.54 7.44
CA ARG A 198 -2.73 10.35 7.18
C ARG A 198 -1.94 10.23 8.48
N LYS A 199 -2.21 11.08 9.46
CA LYS A 199 -1.58 11.02 10.78
C LYS A 199 -1.86 9.68 11.49
N ILE A 200 -3.06 9.11 11.33
CA ILE A 200 -3.40 7.75 11.80
C ILE A 200 -2.48 6.70 11.15
N PHE A 201 -2.30 6.77 9.82
CA PHE A 201 -1.41 5.86 9.11
C PHE A 201 0.05 6.03 9.52
N ASP A 202 0.51 7.27 9.70
CA ASP A 202 1.88 7.56 10.12
C ASP A 202 2.14 7.07 11.55
N TYR A 203 1.16 7.22 12.46
CA TYR A 203 1.20 6.60 13.78
C TYR A 203 1.36 5.09 13.66
N GLY A 204 0.55 4.45 12.82
CA GLY A 204 0.60 3.01 12.55
C GLY A 204 1.99 2.56 12.05
N MET A 205 2.55 3.29 11.08
CA MET A 205 3.88 3.03 10.55
C MET A 205 4.95 3.12 11.65
N GLN A 206 4.97 4.23 12.39
CA GLN A 206 6.02 4.53 13.36
C GLN A 206 6.03 3.56 14.55
N HIS A 207 4.86 3.12 15.01
CA HIS A 207 4.74 2.31 16.22
C HIS A 207 4.76 0.81 15.92
N PHE A 208 4.22 0.37 14.79
CA PHE A 208 3.98 -1.07 14.55
C PHE A 208 4.72 -1.65 13.33
N LEU A 209 4.98 -0.85 12.29
CA LEU A 209 5.60 -1.34 11.05
C LEU A 209 7.02 -0.80 10.79
N LYS A 210 7.57 0.02 11.70
CA LYS A 210 8.86 0.70 11.54
C LYS A 210 10.02 -0.23 11.18
N ASN A 211 10.03 -1.44 11.74
CA ASN A 211 11.09 -2.42 11.54
C ASN A 211 10.78 -3.46 10.45
N ARG A 212 9.61 -3.38 9.80
CA ARG A 212 9.28 -4.29 8.70
C ARG A 212 9.98 -3.87 7.42
N PRO A 213 10.45 -4.80 6.57
CA PRO A 213 11.25 -4.49 5.40
C PRO A 213 10.37 -3.99 4.24
N ILE A 214 9.78 -2.80 4.38
CA ILE A 214 8.84 -2.24 3.40
C ILE A 214 9.57 -1.28 2.46
N LEU A 215 9.40 -1.49 1.15
CA LEU A 215 9.85 -0.62 0.08
C LEU A 215 8.63 0.00 -0.61
N PHE A 216 8.42 1.30 -0.42
CA PHE A 216 7.41 2.04 -1.16
C PHE A 216 7.93 2.46 -2.54
N VAL A 217 7.10 2.32 -3.56
CA VAL A 217 7.39 2.75 -4.94
C VAL A 217 6.22 3.61 -5.40
N MET A 218 6.50 4.90 -5.63
CA MET A 218 5.49 5.95 -5.77
C MET A 218 5.80 6.90 -6.93
#